data_AF-A0A9D7HC30-F1
#
_entry.id   AF-A0A9D7HC30-F1
#
_cell.length_a   1.000
_cell.length_b   1.000
_cell.length_c   1.000
_cell.angle_alpha   90.00
_cell.angle_beta   90.00
_cell.angle_gamma   90.00
#
_symmetry.space_group_name_H-M   'P 1'
#
loop_
_entity.id
_entity.type
_entity.pdbx_description
1 polymer ?
#
loop_
_entity_poly.entity_id
_entity_poly.type
_entity_poly.pdbx_seq_one_letter_code
_entity_poly.pdbx_strand_id
1 'polypeptide(L)'
;MASRRQRGIVIGALVGTGLLFIGWDEAMRPVAGPHSALELKLFRADGELPIIQGIYFFTAGRCEGCHGRDPDGLTSIDSQGRDVNVVNDWRSTMMGNSARDPFFRAKAEHEVLVNPQHQVEIENKCLSCHAPLGMHEEALLGHPPFTMAMLDTSQLGLDGVSCLSCHMQSETAAGSNFSGELQFDSARVYGPYSDDQINPAIMQSFVGFTPGFGGHIVNSKVCAGCHTLITETLDLDGNATGDQFVEQATYHEWLNSVYSATGTQCNTCHMPRLNEPILLAADYAFLNAQEPFGLHHLVGGNVHMLQLLKANKDTLDIPATDVQFDSTIVRTQRLLTERTLDARIMLADRTSDTIYYELLLENRAGHRFPQRLSITPRVR
;
A
#
# COMPACT_ATOMS: atom_id res chain seq x y z
N MET A 1 -58.21 34.91 0.90
CA MET A 1 -57.51 33.63 0.62
C MET A 1 -56.04 33.78 0.18
N ALA A 2 -55.59 34.95 -0.34
CA ALA A 2 -54.20 35.14 -0.78
C ALA A 2 -53.13 35.15 0.34
N SER A 3 -53.47 35.58 1.57
CA SER A 3 -52.47 35.77 2.65
C SER A 3 -51.96 34.47 3.29
N ARG A 4 -52.79 33.41 3.36
CA ARG A 4 -52.35 32.09 3.87
C ARG A 4 -51.40 31.39 2.90
N ARG A 5 -51.65 31.52 1.59
CA ARG A 5 -50.80 30.91 0.55
C ARG A 5 -49.45 31.62 0.45
N GLN A 6 -49.43 32.96 0.51
CA GLN A 6 -48.17 33.73 0.58
C GLN A 6 -47.39 33.44 1.85
N ARG A 7 -48.04 33.35 3.03
CA ARG A 7 -47.36 32.95 4.28
C ARG A 7 -46.79 31.53 4.20
N GLY A 8 -47.52 30.59 3.61
CA GLY A 8 -47.03 29.23 3.39
C GLY A 8 -45.80 29.16 2.48
N ILE A 9 -45.77 29.97 1.41
CA ILE A 9 -44.62 30.06 0.50
C ILE A 9 -43.41 30.69 1.19
N VAL A 10 -43.60 31.77 1.95
CA VAL A 10 -42.50 32.44 2.68
C VAL A 10 -41.94 31.54 3.77
N ILE A 11 -42.79 30.84 4.53
CA ILE A 11 -42.34 29.88 5.55
C ILE A 11 -41.64 28.69 4.89
N GLY A 12 -42.18 28.15 3.79
CA GLY A 12 -41.54 27.07 3.03
C GLY A 12 -40.18 27.47 2.46
N ALA A 13 -40.05 28.70 1.95
CA ALA A 13 -38.78 29.24 1.47
C ALA A 13 -37.76 29.42 2.61
N LEU A 14 -38.18 29.96 3.76
CA LEU A 14 -37.29 30.12 4.92
C LEU A 14 -36.83 28.77 5.50
N VAL A 15 -37.72 27.78 5.57
CA VAL A 15 -37.39 26.42 6.00
C VAL A 15 -36.47 25.74 4.98
N GLY A 16 -36.75 25.88 3.68
CA GLY A 16 -35.90 25.34 2.61
C GLY A 16 -34.49 25.94 2.62
N THR A 17 -34.39 27.26 2.78
CA THR A 17 -33.11 27.96 2.91
C THR A 17 -32.38 27.56 4.19
N GLY A 18 -33.08 27.42 5.31
CA GLY A 18 -32.50 26.92 6.57
C GLY A 18 -31.95 25.50 6.44
N LEU A 19 -32.69 24.59 5.81
CA LEU A 19 -32.24 23.22 5.54
C LEU A 19 -31.06 23.17 4.56
N LEU A 20 -31.02 24.06 3.57
CA LEU A 20 -29.86 24.23 2.68
C LEU A 20 -28.62 24.68 3.45
N PHE A 21 -28.74 25.66 4.34
CA PHE A 21 -27.61 26.11 5.16
C PHE A 21 -27.15 25.06 6.17
N ILE A 22 -28.07 24.32 6.79
CA ILE A 22 -27.73 23.20 7.69
C ILE A 22 -27.02 22.07 6.90
N GLY A 23 -27.53 21.73 5.72
CA GLY A 23 -26.89 20.73 4.85
C GLY A 23 -25.53 21.18 4.34
N TRP A 24 -25.36 22.48 4.06
CA TRP A 24 -24.08 23.07 3.66
C TRP A 24 -23.08 23.10 4.80
N ASP A 25 -23.50 23.51 5.99
CA ASP A 25 -22.66 23.56 7.19
C ASP A 25 -22.19 22.16 7.59
N GLU A 26 -23.06 21.15 7.53
CA GLU A 26 -22.69 19.75 7.78
C GLU A 26 -21.78 19.19 6.67
N ALA A 27 -21.97 19.59 5.40
CA ALA A 27 -21.10 19.18 4.30
C ALA A 27 -19.70 19.82 4.34
N MET A 28 -19.62 21.06 4.83
CA MET A 28 -18.38 21.81 5.03
C MET A 28 -17.76 21.58 6.42
N ARG A 29 -18.42 20.79 7.27
CA ARG A 29 -17.99 20.55 8.63
C ARG A 29 -16.59 19.93 8.62
N PRO A 30 -15.64 20.48 9.39
CA PRO A 30 -14.33 19.88 9.55
C PRO A 30 -14.48 18.47 10.10
N VAL A 31 -13.92 17.50 9.40
CA VAL A 31 -13.65 16.16 9.94
C VAL A 31 -12.25 16.23 10.57
N ALA A 32 -11.88 15.35 11.48
CA ALA A 32 -10.54 15.39 12.08
C ALA A 32 -9.45 15.21 10.98
N GLY A 33 -8.79 16.31 10.61
CA GLY A 33 -7.69 16.42 9.63
C GLY A 33 -8.00 17.35 8.45
N PRO A 34 -7.20 17.36 7.37
CA PRO A 34 -7.06 18.54 6.51
C PRO A 34 -8.19 18.79 5.49
N HIS A 35 -9.05 17.80 5.22
CA HIS A 35 -10.07 17.88 4.18
C HIS A 35 -11.50 17.78 4.75
N SER A 36 -12.45 18.52 4.14
CA SER A 36 -13.87 18.48 4.52
C SER A 36 -14.61 17.26 3.96
N ALA A 37 -15.77 16.92 4.53
CA ALA A 37 -16.59 15.79 4.06
C ALA A 37 -17.05 15.94 2.59
N LEU A 38 -17.35 17.17 2.15
CA LEU A 38 -17.71 17.47 0.75
C LEU A 38 -16.52 17.34 -0.19
N GLU A 39 -15.36 17.85 0.22
CA GLU A 39 -14.12 17.78 -0.55
C GLU A 39 -13.70 16.33 -0.80
N LEU A 40 -13.79 15.49 0.24
CA LEU A 40 -13.59 14.05 0.11
C LEU A 40 -14.55 13.41 -0.90
N LYS A 41 -15.83 13.78 -0.92
CA LYS A 41 -16.79 13.28 -1.92
C LYS A 41 -16.48 13.72 -3.36
N LEU A 42 -15.92 14.91 -3.53
CA LEU A 42 -15.55 15.43 -4.85
C LEU A 42 -14.29 14.75 -5.39
N PHE A 43 -13.34 14.38 -4.52
CA PHE A 43 -12.20 13.53 -4.91
C PHE A 43 -12.58 12.07 -5.26
N ARG A 44 -13.82 11.65 -4.95
CA ARG A 44 -14.31 10.26 -5.06
C ARG A 44 -15.18 9.97 -6.29
N ALA A 45 -15.35 10.91 -7.21
CA ALA A 45 -16.18 10.67 -8.39
C ALA A 45 -15.50 9.66 -9.35
N ASP A 46 -16.28 8.69 -9.82
CA ASP A 46 -16.02 7.84 -11.00
C ASP A 46 -14.95 6.72 -10.92
N GLY A 47 -14.48 6.34 -9.73
CA GLY A 47 -13.59 5.18 -9.56
C GLY A 47 -12.15 5.40 -10.05
N GLU A 48 -11.82 6.67 -10.29
CA GLU A 48 -10.48 7.21 -10.48
C GLU A 48 -9.73 7.25 -9.15
N LEU A 49 -8.40 7.20 -9.20
CA LEU A 49 -7.59 7.38 -8.01
C LEU A 49 -7.55 8.87 -7.62
N PRO A 50 -7.61 9.21 -6.31
CA PRO A 50 -7.55 10.59 -5.87
C PRO A 50 -6.21 11.22 -6.32
N ILE A 51 -6.26 12.48 -6.75
CA ILE A 51 -5.08 13.27 -7.15
C ILE A 51 -4.83 14.34 -6.09
N ILE A 52 -3.95 14.03 -5.14
CA ILE A 52 -3.47 14.98 -4.13
C ILE A 52 -2.00 15.23 -4.34
N GLN A 53 -1.63 16.50 -4.25
CA GLN A 53 -0.25 16.97 -4.34
C GLN A 53 0.14 17.58 -2.99
N GLY A 54 1.00 16.88 -2.26
CA GLY A 54 1.76 17.44 -1.14
C GLY A 54 2.96 18.26 -1.63
N ILE A 55 3.81 18.65 -0.68
CA ILE A 55 5.09 19.31 -0.96
C ILE A 55 6.12 18.29 -1.45
N TYR A 56 6.18 17.10 -0.84
CA TYR A 56 7.15 16.07 -1.21
C TYR A 56 6.52 14.92 -2.01
N PHE A 57 5.29 14.52 -1.67
CA PHE A 57 4.65 13.34 -2.27
C PHE A 57 3.32 13.65 -2.94
N PHE A 58 3.03 12.88 -4.00
CA PHE A 58 1.75 12.81 -4.67
C PHE A 58 1.12 11.44 -4.49
N THR A 59 -0.21 11.39 -4.54
CA THR A 59 -0.96 10.12 -4.61
C THR A 59 -0.80 9.44 -5.97
N ALA A 60 -1.09 8.13 -6.01
CA ALA A 60 -0.97 7.28 -7.20
C ALA A 60 -1.85 7.76 -8.37
N GLY A 61 -2.95 8.47 -8.10
CA GLY A 61 -3.78 9.07 -9.16
C GLY A 61 -3.00 10.05 -10.05
N ARG A 62 -1.95 10.70 -9.52
CA ARG A 62 -1.08 11.54 -10.36
C ARG A 62 -0.22 10.72 -11.33
N CYS A 63 0.07 9.47 -11.00
CA CYS A 63 0.80 8.53 -11.84
C CYS A 63 -0.13 7.80 -12.82
N GLU A 64 -1.41 7.65 -12.49
CA GLU A 64 -2.42 6.92 -13.28
C GLU A 64 -2.56 7.44 -14.70
N GLY A 65 -2.49 8.76 -14.91
CA GLY A 65 -2.63 9.35 -16.25
C GLY A 65 -1.62 8.84 -17.28
N CYS A 66 -0.42 8.43 -16.86
CA CYS A 66 0.59 7.87 -17.77
C CYS A 66 0.79 6.37 -17.57
N HIS A 67 0.78 5.89 -16.33
CA HIS A 67 1.14 4.51 -15.97
C HIS A 67 -0.09 3.62 -15.68
N GLY A 68 -1.29 4.15 -15.86
CA GLY A 68 -2.56 3.45 -15.75
C GLY A 68 -3.05 2.88 -17.08
N ARG A 69 -4.35 2.62 -17.14
CA ARG A 69 -5.00 2.06 -18.33
C ARG A 69 -4.99 3.08 -19.47
N ASP A 70 -4.50 2.64 -20.62
CA ASP A 70 -4.53 3.40 -21.87
C ASP A 70 -5.83 3.14 -22.64
N PRO A 71 -6.67 4.17 -22.89
CA PRO A 71 -7.88 4.04 -23.69
C PRO A 71 -7.63 3.57 -25.13
N ASP A 72 -6.47 3.90 -25.72
CA ASP A 72 -6.11 3.52 -27.09
C ASP A 72 -5.52 2.10 -27.16
N GLY A 73 -5.20 1.49 -26.02
CA GLY A 73 -4.67 0.14 -25.94
C GLY A 73 -3.29 0.00 -26.61
N LEU A 74 -2.45 1.02 -26.51
CA LEU A 74 -1.11 1.03 -27.09
C LEU A 74 -0.02 0.82 -26.04
N THR A 75 -0.24 1.32 -24.83
CA THR A 75 0.74 1.31 -23.74
C THR A 75 0.31 0.40 -22.61
N SER A 76 1.30 -0.11 -21.87
CA SER A 76 1.15 -1.19 -20.90
C SER A 76 0.43 -2.41 -21.47
N ILE A 77 0.61 -2.71 -22.76
CA ILE A 77 0.05 -3.89 -23.42
C ILE A 77 1.18 -4.88 -23.72
N ASP A 78 0.99 -6.14 -23.34
CA ASP A 78 1.94 -7.20 -23.65
C ASP A 78 1.72 -7.82 -25.05
N SER A 79 2.59 -8.74 -25.48
CA SER A 79 2.47 -9.42 -26.78
C SER A 79 1.20 -10.23 -26.97
N GLN A 80 0.43 -10.50 -25.91
CA GLN A 80 -0.86 -11.19 -25.96
C GLN A 80 -2.05 -10.22 -26.01
N GLY A 81 -1.80 -8.91 -26.04
CA GLY A 81 -2.85 -7.89 -26.02
C GLY A 81 -3.47 -7.67 -24.65
N ARG A 82 -2.82 -8.10 -23.57
CA ARG A 82 -3.31 -7.93 -22.20
C ARG A 82 -2.81 -6.60 -21.63
N ASP A 83 -3.69 -5.89 -20.93
CA ASP A 83 -3.33 -4.73 -20.13
C ASP A 83 -2.58 -5.17 -18.87
N VAL A 84 -1.33 -4.71 -18.76
CA VAL A 84 -0.37 -4.99 -17.68
C VAL A 84 0.03 -3.73 -16.93
N ASN A 85 -0.81 -2.69 -16.96
CA ASN A 85 -0.49 -1.42 -16.30
C ASN A 85 -0.31 -1.59 -14.78
N VAL A 86 0.66 -0.86 -14.24
CA VAL A 86 1.13 -1.03 -12.85
C VAL A 86 0.10 -0.53 -11.83
N VAL A 87 -0.77 0.40 -12.23
CA VAL A 87 -1.77 1.01 -11.35
C VAL A 87 -2.89 0.03 -11.04
N ASN A 88 -3.39 -0.68 -12.06
CA ASN A 88 -4.39 -1.74 -11.91
C ASN A 88 -3.87 -2.92 -11.10
N ASP A 89 -2.59 -3.24 -11.27
CA ASP A 89 -1.90 -4.26 -10.48
C ASP A 89 -1.79 -3.86 -9.00
N TRP A 90 -1.43 -2.61 -8.72
CA TRP A 90 -1.17 -2.10 -7.38
C TRP A 90 -2.44 -1.84 -6.56
N ARG A 91 -3.46 -1.18 -7.13
CA ARG A 91 -4.60 -0.59 -6.38
C ARG A 91 -5.46 -1.60 -5.60
N SER A 92 -5.48 -2.87 -6.03
CA SER A 92 -6.21 -3.94 -5.34
C SER A 92 -5.34 -4.78 -4.39
N THR A 93 -4.06 -4.44 -4.23
CA THR A 93 -3.14 -5.15 -3.32
C THR A 93 -3.34 -4.73 -1.86
N MET A 94 -2.77 -5.51 -0.94
CA MET A 94 -2.66 -5.10 0.46
C MET A 94 -1.79 -3.85 0.64
N MET A 95 -0.84 -3.57 -0.26
CA MET A 95 -0.01 -2.36 -0.21
C MET A 95 -0.82 -1.11 -0.55
N GLY A 96 -1.60 -1.13 -1.64
CA GLY A 96 -2.51 -0.03 -1.99
C GLY A 96 -3.67 0.17 -1.01
N ASN A 97 -3.91 -0.80 -0.12
CA ASN A 97 -4.96 -0.76 0.89
C ASN A 97 -4.43 -0.84 2.32
N SER A 98 -3.13 -0.61 2.52
CA SER A 98 -2.47 -0.81 3.83
C SER A 98 -3.03 0.10 4.93
N ALA A 99 -3.47 1.31 4.57
CA ALA A 99 -4.11 2.27 5.47
C ALA A 99 -5.61 2.02 5.69
N ARG A 100 -6.24 1.28 4.77
CA ARG A 100 -7.68 0.96 4.77
C ARG A 100 -7.96 -0.42 5.37
N ASP A 101 -6.94 -1.24 5.60
CA ASP A 101 -7.06 -2.57 6.18
C ASP A 101 -7.72 -2.50 7.58
N PRO A 102 -8.93 -3.05 7.76
CA PRO A 102 -9.64 -3.00 9.03
C PRO A 102 -8.94 -3.79 10.13
N PHE A 103 -8.15 -4.82 9.80
CA PHE A 103 -7.37 -5.54 10.80
C PHE A 103 -6.23 -4.70 11.33
N PHE A 104 -5.51 -3.98 10.46
CA PHE A 104 -4.51 -3.00 10.87
C PHE A 104 -5.13 -1.94 11.77
N ARG A 105 -6.24 -1.32 11.34
CA ARG A 105 -6.91 -0.25 12.11
C ARG A 105 -7.32 -0.74 13.51
N ALA A 106 -7.94 -1.92 13.59
CA ALA A 106 -8.34 -2.52 14.86
C ALA A 106 -7.14 -2.87 15.75
N LYS A 107 -6.02 -3.33 15.16
CA LYS A 107 -4.81 -3.64 15.92
C LYS A 107 -4.13 -2.39 16.45
N ALA A 108 -4.02 -1.33 15.65
CA ALA A 108 -3.48 -0.05 16.09
C ALA A 108 -4.32 0.54 17.23
N GLU A 109 -5.65 0.55 17.09
CA GLU A 109 -6.57 0.99 18.16
C GLU A 109 -6.40 0.14 19.42
N HIS A 110 -6.28 -1.18 19.28
CA HIS A 110 -6.04 -2.06 20.43
C HIS A 110 -4.73 -1.75 21.17
N GLU A 111 -3.63 -1.50 20.46
CA GLU A 111 -2.35 -1.16 21.10
C GLU A 111 -2.42 0.17 21.86
N VAL A 112 -3.16 1.15 21.34
CA VAL A 112 -3.45 2.42 22.02
C VAL A 112 -4.33 2.20 23.25
N LEU A 113 -5.36 1.35 23.17
CA LEU A 113 -6.21 1.03 24.33
C LEU A 113 -5.42 0.36 25.46
N VAL A 114 -4.41 -0.44 25.11
CA VAL A 114 -3.53 -1.09 26.09
C VAL A 114 -2.47 -0.12 26.64
N ASN A 115 -1.98 0.83 25.85
CA ASN A 115 -0.96 1.81 26.23
C ASN A 115 -1.38 3.26 25.92
N PRO A 116 -2.39 3.81 26.61
CA PRO A 116 -2.90 5.13 26.27
C PRO A 116 -1.85 6.25 26.39
N GLN A 117 -0.85 6.08 27.25
CA GLN A 117 0.24 7.03 27.44
C GLN A 117 1.27 7.07 26.28
N HIS A 118 1.25 6.07 25.38
CA HIS A 118 2.13 5.97 24.21
C HIS A 118 1.36 6.08 22.89
N GLN A 119 0.18 6.69 22.92
CA GLN A 119 -0.71 6.73 21.76
C GLN A 119 0.00 7.31 20.52
N VAL A 120 0.68 8.44 20.67
CA VAL A 120 1.30 9.15 19.53
C VAL A 120 2.43 8.31 18.93
N GLU A 121 3.27 7.72 19.77
CA GLU A 121 4.40 6.89 19.37
C GLU A 121 3.93 5.60 18.66
N ILE A 122 2.91 4.94 19.21
CA ILE A 122 2.32 3.72 18.62
C ILE A 122 1.70 4.03 17.26
N GLU A 123 0.82 5.03 17.19
CA GLU A 123 0.14 5.38 15.95
C GLU A 123 1.14 5.78 14.87
N ASN A 124 2.09 6.66 15.18
CA ASN A 124 3.10 7.10 14.23
C ASN A 124 3.98 5.93 13.76
N LYS A 125 4.33 4.99 14.66
CA LYS A 125 5.08 3.79 14.31
C LYS A 125 4.31 2.84 13.40
N CYS A 126 3.01 2.67 13.58
CA CYS A 126 2.21 1.86 12.66
C CYS A 126 2.08 2.55 11.30
N LEU A 127 1.86 3.87 11.30
CA LEU A 127 1.65 4.68 10.11
C LEU A 127 2.91 4.84 9.25
N SER A 128 4.10 4.68 9.82
CA SER A 128 5.37 4.69 9.05
C SER A 128 5.45 3.60 7.99
N CYS A 129 4.77 2.46 8.20
CA CYS A 129 4.68 1.37 7.23
C CYS A 129 3.31 1.29 6.54
N HIS A 130 2.22 1.67 7.22
CA HIS A 130 0.86 1.51 6.69
C HIS A 130 0.32 2.73 5.93
N ALA A 131 0.86 3.93 6.18
CA ALA A 131 0.48 5.17 5.50
C ALA A 131 1.73 6.05 5.26
N PRO A 132 2.81 5.50 4.63
CA PRO A 132 4.12 6.13 4.60
C PRO A 132 4.13 7.53 3.99
N LEU A 133 3.35 7.77 2.92
CA LEU A 133 3.35 9.09 2.28
C LEU A 133 2.84 10.18 3.23
N GLY A 134 1.68 9.96 3.86
CA GLY A 134 1.12 10.92 4.82
C GLY A 134 2.02 11.10 6.05
N MET A 135 2.56 10.01 6.60
CA MET A 135 3.45 10.06 7.76
C MET A 135 4.72 10.86 7.46
N HIS A 136 5.43 10.49 6.39
CA HIS A 136 6.70 11.12 6.06
C HIS A 136 6.55 12.53 5.50
N GLU A 137 5.43 12.88 4.86
CA GLU A 137 5.14 14.27 4.47
C GLU A 137 5.16 15.20 5.68
N GLU A 138 4.41 14.87 6.74
CA GLU A 138 4.38 15.67 7.97
C GLU A 138 5.75 15.73 8.65
N ALA A 139 6.45 14.58 8.70
CA ALA A 139 7.79 14.52 9.27
C ALA A 139 8.80 15.40 8.51
N LEU A 140 8.78 15.38 7.18
CA LEU A 140 9.66 16.20 6.33
C LEU A 140 9.34 17.70 6.42
N LEU A 141 8.07 18.05 6.66
CA LEU A 141 7.64 19.43 6.92
C LEU A 141 8.01 19.91 8.34
N GLY A 142 8.48 19.03 9.22
CA GLY A 142 8.79 19.36 10.61
C GLY A 142 7.53 19.59 11.46
N HIS A 143 6.39 19.03 11.04
CA HIS A 143 5.13 19.09 11.77
C HIS A 143 5.08 18.05 12.90
N PRO A 144 4.07 18.14 13.81
CA PRO A 144 3.83 17.10 14.81
C PRO A 144 3.62 15.71 14.18
N PRO A 145 3.84 14.61 14.93
CA PRO A 145 3.68 13.26 14.42
C PRO A 145 2.30 13.02 13.78
N PHE A 146 2.30 12.36 12.62
CA PHE A 146 1.08 11.93 11.94
C PHE A 146 0.37 10.85 12.77
N THR A 147 -0.94 11.04 13.00
CA THR A 147 -1.78 10.22 13.89
C THR A 147 -2.89 9.48 13.13
N MET A 148 -3.52 8.52 13.77
CA MET A 148 -4.68 7.80 13.20
C MET A 148 -5.86 8.76 12.95
N ALA A 149 -6.03 9.78 13.80
CA ALA A 149 -7.04 10.82 13.60
C ALA A 149 -6.76 11.64 12.32
N MET A 150 -5.50 11.94 12.02
CA MET A 150 -5.14 12.61 10.75
C MET A 150 -5.33 11.70 9.54
N LEU A 151 -5.11 10.38 9.69
CA LEU A 151 -5.33 9.41 8.62
C LEU A 151 -6.78 9.39 8.12
N ASP A 152 -7.77 9.59 8.99
CA ASP A 152 -9.19 9.51 8.63
C ASP A 152 -9.61 10.47 7.50
N THR A 153 -8.86 11.55 7.29
CA THR A 153 -9.14 12.55 6.26
C THR A 153 -7.99 12.78 5.30
N SER A 154 -6.78 12.29 5.59
CA SER A 154 -5.62 12.43 4.71
C SER A 154 -5.70 11.47 3.53
N GLN A 155 -6.07 11.97 2.36
CA GLN A 155 -6.05 11.19 1.13
C GLN A 155 -4.63 10.73 0.76
N LEU A 156 -3.61 11.53 1.06
CA LEU A 156 -2.20 11.13 0.90
C LEU A 156 -1.82 9.95 1.80
N GLY A 157 -2.28 9.94 3.05
CA GLY A 157 -2.09 8.81 3.97
C GLY A 157 -2.92 7.58 3.58
N LEU A 158 -4.18 7.80 3.17
CA LEU A 158 -5.09 6.73 2.74
C LEU A 158 -4.62 6.05 1.46
N ASP A 159 -3.79 6.68 0.64
CA ASP A 159 -3.15 6.06 -0.53
C ASP A 159 -2.20 4.90 -0.17
N GLY A 160 -1.95 4.66 1.12
CA GLY A 160 -1.25 3.49 1.64
C GLY A 160 0.22 3.45 1.22
N VAL A 161 0.74 2.26 0.98
CA VAL A 161 2.08 2.07 0.40
C VAL A 161 1.99 2.32 -1.11
N SER A 162 1.99 3.60 -1.46
CA SER A 162 1.82 4.13 -2.83
C SER A 162 3.15 4.21 -3.60
N CYS A 163 3.09 4.61 -4.88
CA CYS A 163 4.22 4.58 -5.83
C CYS A 163 5.48 5.23 -5.25
N LEU A 164 5.36 6.45 -4.70
CA LEU A 164 6.50 7.23 -4.23
C LEU A 164 7.09 6.68 -2.93
N SER A 165 6.34 5.87 -2.17
CA SER A 165 6.85 5.23 -0.94
C SER A 165 7.96 4.22 -1.25
N CYS A 166 7.99 3.67 -2.47
CA CYS A 166 9.08 2.83 -2.97
C CYS A 166 9.99 3.61 -3.92
N HIS A 167 9.41 4.30 -4.91
CA HIS A 167 10.18 4.89 -6.01
C HIS A 167 10.99 6.13 -5.62
N MET A 168 10.71 6.80 -4.50
CA MET A 168 11.54 7.91 -4.02
C MET A 168 12.54 7.51 -2.93
N GLN A 169 12.56 6.23 -2.51
CA GLN A 169 13.48 5.80 -1.44
C GLN A 169 14.93 6.06 -1.83
N SER A 170 15.71 6.60 -0.89
CA SER A 170 17.13 6.88 -1.08
C SER A 170 17.92 5.58 -1.21
N GLU A 171 18.78 5.51 -2.22
CA GLU A 171 19.66 4.36 -2.44
C GLU A 171 20.58 4.09 -1.23
N THR A 172 21.03 5.17 -0.57
CA THR A 172 21.98 5.09 0.55
C THR A 172 21.37 4.50 1.82
N ALA A 173 20.06 4.66 2.02
CA ALA A 173 19.36 4.20 3.21
C ALA A 173 18.62 2.86 3.00
N ALA A 174 18.20 2.56 1.76
CA ALA A 174 17.47 1.34 1.44
C ALA A 174 18.30 0.09 1.81
N GLY A 175 17.70 -0.81 2.60
CA GLY A 175 18.35 -2.02 3.08
C GLY A 175 19.19 -1.86 4.36
N SER A 176 19.37 -0.63 4.85
CA SER A 176 20.12 -0.33 6.08
C SER A 176 19.23 0.26 7.18
N ASN A 177 18.17 0.98 6.79
CA ASN A 177 17.15 1.47 7.70
C ASN A 177 15.93 0.53 7.73
N PHE A 178 15.31 0.40 8.90
CA PHE A 178 14.23 -0.56 9.18
C PHE A 178 13.10 0.11 9.97
N SER A 179 12.03 -0.64 10.23
CA SER A 179 10.91 -0.23 11.08
C SER A 179 10.19 1.03 10.57
N GLY A 180 10.11 1.20 9.25
CA GLY A 180 9.48 2.36 8.60
C GLY A 180 10.30 3.64 8.65
N GLU A 181 11.59 3.58 9.01
CA GLU A 181 12.52 4.72 8.94
C GLU A 181 12.99 4.99 7.50
N LEU A 182 12.04 5.14 6.57
CA LEU A 182 12.31 5.39 5.16
C LEU A 182 12.94 6.77 4.97
N GLN A 183 13.91 6.85 4.06
CA GLN A 183 14.55 8.10 3.66
C GLN A 183 14.29 8.32 2.18
N PHE A 184 14.06 9.56 1.78
CA PHE A 184 13.65 9.90 0.41
C PHE A 184 14.58 10.92 -0.21
N ASP A 185 14.89 10.74 -1.49
CA ASP A 185 15.61 11.73 -2.26
C ASP A 185 14.61 12.72 -2.88
N SER A 186 14.78 14.00 -2.55
CA SER A 186 13.83 15.03 -2.98
C SER A 186 13.72 15.12 -4.49
N ALA A 187 12.48 15.14 -4.99
CA ALA A 187 12.12 15.24 -6.41
C ALA A 187 12.80 14.21 -7.34
N ARG A 188 13.27 13.07 -6.79
CA ARG A 188 13.94 12.00 -7.53
C ARG A 188 13.10 10.73 -7.45
N VAL A 189 12.84 10.13 -8.61
CA VAL A 189 12.14 8.84 -8.71
C VAL A 189 13.01 7.82 -9.42
N TYR A 190 13.10 6.63 -8.85
CA TYR A 190 14.03 5.60 -9.25
C TYR A 190 13.31 4.48 -9.98
N GLY A 191 13.85 4.06 -11.11
CA GLY A 191 13.36 2.95 -11.92
C GLY A 191 14.45 1.93 -12.27
N PRO A 192 14.08 0.85 -12.97
CA PRO A 192 15.00 -0.22 -13.34
C PRO A 192 15.86 0.09 -14.58
N TYR A 193 15.53 1.14 -15.34
CA TYR A 193 16.14 1.46 -16.63
C TYR A 193 17.28 2.45 -16.47
N SER A 194 18.29 2.36 -17.34
CA SER A 194 19.43 3.27 -17.32
C SER A 194 19.04 4.67 -17.82
N ASP A 195 19.80 5.69 -17.41
CA ASP A 195 19.47 7.08 -17.69
C ASP A 195 19.43 7.40 -19.20
N ASP A 196 20.14 6.66 -20.05
CA ASP A 196 20.11 6.79 -21.51
C ASP A 196 18.86 6.18 -22.16
N GLN A 197 18.13 5.32 -21.45
CA GLN A 197 16.84 4.76 -21.89
C GLN A 197 15.66 5.66 -21.53
N ILE A 198 15.85 6.60 -20.61
CA ILE A 198 14.78 7.40 -20.02
C ILE A 198 14.71 8.77 -20.71
N ASN A 199 13.50 9.22 -21.03
CA ASN A 199 13.25 10.62 -21.37
C ASN A 199 12.76 11.38 -20.13
N PRO A 200 13.64 12.12 -19.42
CA PRO A 200 13.26 12.77 -18.17
C PRO A 200 12.30 13.95 -18.39
N ALA A 201 12.24 14.53 -19.59
CA ALA A 201 11.49 15.76 -19.85
C ALA A 201 9.98 15.58 -19.61
N ILE A 202 9.44 14.39 -19.87
CA ILE A 202 8.01 14.11 -19.67
C ILE A 202 7.69 14.16 -18.17
N MET A 203 8.35 13.35 -17.35
CA MET A 203 8.08 13.35 -15.90
C MET A 203 8.39 14.71 -15.25
N GLN A 204 9.48 15.37 -15.65
CA GLN A 204 9.80 16.70 -15.13
C GLN A 204 8.73 17.75 -15.48
N SER A 205 8.18 17.70 -16.70
CA SER A 205 7.18 18.68 -17.15
C SER A 205 5.79 18.44 -16.55
N PHE A 206 5.40 17.18 -16.36
CA PHE A 206 4.04 16.85 -15.91
C PHE A 206 3.92 16.66 -14.40
N VAL A 207 4.94 16.10 -13.75
CA VAL A 207 4.89 15.76 -12.32
C VAL A 207 6.08 16.34 -11.53
N GLY A 208 6.98 17.09 -12.15
CA GLY A 208 8.09 17.75 -11.44
C GLY A 208 9.16 16.80 -10.89
N PHE A 209 9.01 15.48 -11.09
CA PHE A 209 9.98 14.48 -10.67
C PHE A 209 11.02 14.22 -11.75
N THR A 210 12.26 14.04 -11.33
CA THR A 210 13.35 13.60 -12.20
C THR A 210 13.50 12.09 -12.11
N PRO A 211 13.18 11.32 -13.16
CA PRO A 211 13.43 9.89 -13.17
C PRO A 211 14.91 9.58 -13.33
N GLY A 212 15.33 8.41 -12.86
CA GLY A 212 16.61 7.83 -13.21
C GLY A 212 16.77 6.41 -12.68
N PHE A 213 17.91 5.81 -13.00
CA PHE A 213 18.23 4.47 -12.55
C PHE A 213 18.41 4.40 -11.02
N GLY A 214 17.84 3.36 -10.39
CA GLY A 214 18.10 3.03 -8.99
C GLY A 214 18.35 1.54 -8.80
N GLY A 215 19.59 1.17 -8.48
CA GLY A 215 19.99 -0.23 -8.31
C GLY A 215 19.29 -0.92 -7.13
N HIS A 216 18.87 -0.17 -6.12
CA HIS A 216 18.12 -0.64 -4.95
C HIS A 216 16.64 -0.96 -5.23
N ILE A 217 16.02 -0.32 -6.23
CA ILE A 217 14.62 -0.59 -6.62
C ILE A 217 14.47 -1.97 -7.27
N VAL A 218 15.53 -2.45 -7.93
CA VAL A 218 15.54 -3.75 -8.60
C VAL A 218 16.01 -4.91 -7.72
N ASN A 219 16.23 -4.69 -6.42
CA ASN A 219 16.60 -5.75 -5.47
C ASN A 219 15.75 -5.69 -4.18
N SER A 220 16.03 -6.57 -3.22
CA SER A 220 15.23 -6.67 -1.99
C SER A 220 15.36 -5.48 -1.02
N LYS A 221 16.33 -4.58 -1.21
CA LYS A 221 16.61 -3.46 -0.29
C LYS A 221 15.44 -2.49 -0.17
N VAL A 222 14.73 -2.21 -1.26
CA VAL A 222 13.55 -1.32 -1.26
C VAL A 222 12.41 -1.84 -0.35
N CYS A 223 12.36 -3.14 -0.11
CA CYS A 223 11.36 -3.76 0.77
C CYS A 223 11.75 -3.71 2.25
N ALA A 224 13.05 -3.55 2.55
CA ALA A 224 13.61 -3.80 3.86
C ALA A 224 13.11 -2.84 4.95
N GLY A 225 12.85 -1.59 4.57
CA GLY A 225 12.39 -0.54 5.49
C GLY A 225 11.11 -0.91 6.22
N CYS A 226 10.15 -1.54 5.52
CA CYS A 226 8.89 -1.98 6.12
C CYS A 226 8.93 -3.47 6.53
N HIS A 227 9.69 -4.32 5.82
CA HIS A 227 9.75 -5.76 6.07
C HIS A 227 10.84 -6.19 7.07
N THR A 228 11.25 -5.26 7.93
CA THR A 228 11.91 -5.51 9.21
C THR A 228 11.30 -4.55 10.23
N LEU A 229 10.64 -5.08 11.24
CA LEU A 229 10.02 -4.29 12.31
C LEU A 229 10.67 -4.67 13.65
N ILE A 230 11.36 -3.71 14.21
CA ILE A 230 11.99 -3.76 15.52
C ILE A 230 11.41 -2.60 16.32
N THR A 231 10.82 -2.91 17.47
CA THR A 231 10.18 -1.95 18.37
C THR A 231 10.86 -1.98 19.73
N GLU A 232 10.77 -0.89 20.46
CA GLU A 232 11.15 -0.87 21.87
C GLU A 232 10.14 -1.69 22.70
N THR A 233 10.60 -2.24 23.82
CA THR A 233 9.72 -2.96 24.76
C THR A 233 9.35 -2.10 25.95
N LEU A 234 8.12 -2.29 26.42
CA LEU A 234 7.55 -1.61 27.58
C LEU A 234 7.30 -2.64 28.70
N ASP A 235 7.50 -2.24 29.95
CA ASP A 235 7.08 -3.01 31.11
C ASP A 235 5.55 -2.94 31.34
N LEU A 236 5.06 -3.55 32.42
CA LEU A 236 3.64 -3.57 32.77
C LEU A 236 3.08 -2.20 33.20
N ASP A 237 3.95 -1.31 33.67
CA ASP A 237 3.60 0.07 34.00
C ASP A 237 3.71 0.98 32.75
N GLY A 238 4.15 0.41 31.62
CA GLY A 238 4.36 1.09 30.36
C GLY A 238 5.61 1.95 30.33
N ASN A 239 6.63 1.69 31.13
CA ASN A 239 7.92 2.35 30.98
C ASN A 239 8.80 1.59 29.99
N ALA A 240 9.63 2.31 29.22
CA ALA A 240 10.61 1.69 28.36
C ALA A 240 11.60 0.85 29.17
N THR A 241 11.80 -0.41 28.79
CA THR A 241 12.75 -1.29 29.46
C THR A 241 14.19 -1.06 29.01
N GLY A 242 14.37 -0.36 27.88
CA GLY A 242 15.66 -0.20 27.20
C GLY A 242 16.03 -1.34 26.26
N ASP A 243 15.19 -2.39 26.19
CA ASP A 243 15.35 -3.50 25.26
C ASP A 243 14.57 -3.28 23.95
N GLN A 244 14.89 -4.10 22.94
CA GLN A 244 14.22 -4.11 21.65
C GLN A 244 13.65 -5.50 21.35
N PHE A 245 12.53 -5.51 20.65
CA PHE A 245 11.85 -6.71 20.21
C PHE A 245 11.71 -6.74 18.69
N VAL A 246 12.10 -7.86 18.08
CA VAL A 246 12.01 -8.09 16.63
C VAL A 246 10.63 -8.67 16.30
N GLU A 247 9.70 -7.81 15.90
CA GLU A 247 8.35 -8.21 15.52
C GLU A 247 8.26 -8.83 14.13
N GLN A 248 9.04 -8.30 13.20
CA GLN A 248 9.15 -8.85 11.87
C GLN A 248 10.60 -8.82 11.41
N ALA A 249 11.07 -9.93 10.84
CA ALA A 249 12.45 -10.07 10.37
C ALA A 249 12.51 -10.57 8.92
N THR A 250 11.46 -10.39 8.12
CA THR A 250 11.32 -10.99 6.77
C THR A 250 12.53 -10.75 5.88
N TYR A 251 13.01 -9.50 5.83
CA TYR A 251 14.20 -9.16 5.04
C TYR A 251 15.45 -9.89 5.53
N HIS A 252 15.63 -10.01 6.84
CA HIS A 252 16.76 -10.71 7.44
C HIS A 252 16.68 -12.23 7.28
N GLU A 253 15.48 -12.80 7.36
CA GLU A 253 15.24 -14.21 7.05
C GLU A 253 15.54 -14.51 5.58
N TRP A 254 15.20 -13.58 4.68
CA TRP A 254 15.59 -13.67 3.28
C TRP A 254 17.10 -13.58 3.06
N LEU A 255 17.78 -12.62 3.72
CA LEU A 255 19.24 -12.51 3.68
C LEU A 255 19.93 -13.84 4.06
N ASN A 256 19.35 -14.56 5.01
CA ASN A 256 19.85 -15.85 5.50
C ASN A 256 19.32 -17.07 4.71
N SER A 257 18.59 -16.87 3.62
CA SER A 257 18.03 -17.94 2.79
C SER A 257 18.94 -18.30 1.61
N VAL A 258 18.71 -19.49 1.04
CA VAL A 258 19.33 -19.91 -0.24
C VAL A 258 18.98 -18.98 -1.41
N TYR A 259 17.87 -18.24 -1.32
CA TYR A 259 17.39 -17.36 -2.37
C TYR A 259 18.23 -16.09 -2.46
N SER A 260 18.60 -15.49 -1.32
CA SER A 260 19.55 -14.37 -1.29
C SER A 260 20.90 -14.78 -1.89
N ALA A 261 21.42 -15.94 -1.49
CA ALA A 261 22.71 -16.46 -1.97
C ALA A 261 22.73 -16.76 -3.49
N THR A 262 21.57 -17.03 -4.09
CA THR A 262 21.43 -17.30 -5.54
C THR A 262 20.93 -16.10 -6.33
N GLY A 263 20.84 -14.92 -5.70
CA GLY A 263 20.41 -13.68 -6.35
C GLY A 263 18.91 -13.56 -6.59
N THR A 264 18.09 -14.48 -6.06
CA THR A 264 16.63 -14.36 -6.08
C THR A 264 16.18 -13.33 -5.06
N GLN A 265 15.65 -12.21 -5.56
CA GLN A 265 15.24 -11.05 -4.76
C GLN A 265 13.75 -11.11 -4.42
N CYS A 266 13.28 -10.29 -3.47
CA CYS A 266 11.85 -10.15 -3.15
C CYS A 266 11.01 -9.89 -4.41
N ASN A 267 11.46 -8.95 -5.24
CA ASN A 267 10.78 -8.58 -6.48
C ASN A 267 10.84 -9.67 -7.56
N THR A 268 11.71 -10.69 -7.46
CA THR A 268 11.72 -11.81 -8.41
C THR A 268 10.44 -12.63 -8.31
N CYS A 269 9.92 -12.81 -7.08
CA CYS A 269 8.69 -13.56 -6.83
C CYS A 269 7.45 -12.66 -6.76
N HIS A 270 7.56 -11.51 -6.10
CA HIS A 270 6.42 -10.63 -5.82
C HIS A 270 6.16 -9.59 -6.91
N MET A 271 7.13 -9.34 -7.80
CA MET A 271 6.98 -8.46 -8.96
C MET A 271 7.53 -9.15 -10.23
N PRO A 272 6.87 -10.23 -10.69
CA PRO A 272 7.38 -11.03 -11.79
C PRO A 272 7.61 -10.17 -13.03
N ARG A 273 8.69 -10.48 -13.75
CA ARG A 273 9.11 -9.68 -14.91
C ARG A 273 8.60 -10.28 -16.21
N LEU A 274 8.14 -9.41 -17.11
CA LEU A 274 7.99 -9.70 -18.51
C LEU A 274 9.32 -9.38 -19.22
N ASN A 275 9.83 -10.35 -19.98
CA ASN A 275 10.99 -10.16 -20.85
C ASN A 275 10.48 -9.95 -22.28
N GLU A 276 9.77 -8.83 -22.44
CA GLU A 276 9.32 -8.31 -23.71
C GLU A 276 9.24 -6.77 -23.63
N PRO A 277 9.31 -6.06 -24.76
CA PRO A 277 9.24 -4.61 -24.77
C PRO A 277 7.84 -4.10 -24.42
N ILE A 278 7.72 -3.26 -23.39
CA ILE A 278 6.47 -2.61 -22.98
C ILE A 278 6.59 -1.09 -23.09
N LEU A 279 5.62 -0.44 -23.75
CA LEU A 279 5.49 1.02 -23.74
C LEU A 279 4.91 1.48 -22.39
N LEU A 280 5.57 2.40 -21.70
CA LEU A 280 5.29 2.66 -20.28
C LEU A 280 4.33 3.82 -19.98
N ALA A 281 4.05 4.68 -20.96
CA ALA A 281 3.36 5.95 -20.75
C ALA A 281 2.27 6.18 -21.80
N ALA A 282 1.01 6.12 -21.36
CA ALA A 282 -0.17 6.48 -22.16
C ALA A 282 -0.02 7.89 -22.74
N ASP A 283 -0.61 8.15 -23.91
CA ASP A 283 -0.46 9.39 -24.71
C ASP A 283 0.95 9.68 -25.25
N TYR A 284 1.96 8.85 -24.94
CA TYR A 284 3.35 9.01 -25.38
C TYR A 284 3.87 7.79 -26.16
N ALA A 285 3.05 7.26 -27.07
CA ALA A 285 3.37 6.07 -27.89
C ALA A 285 4.61 6.24 -28.81
N PHE A 286 5.17 7.45 -28.92
CA PHE A 286 6.43 7.71 -29.63
C PHE A 286 7.69 7.38 -28.79
N LEU A 287 7.54 7.07 -27.51
CA LEU A 287 8.63 6.64 -26.65
C LEU A 287 9.13 5.23 -27.03
N ASN A 288 10.37 4.94 -26.66
CA ASN A 288 10.90 3.60 -26.77
C ASN A 288 10.26 2.70 -25.70
N ALA A 289 9.83 1.51 -26.12
CA ALA A 289 9.44 0.45 -25.21
C ALA A 289 10.63 -0.01 -24.36
N GLN A 290 10.34 -0.48 -23.16
CA GLN A 290 11.35 -0.89 -22.18
C GLN A 290 11.22 -2.37 -21.81
N GLU A 291 12.35 -3.01 -21.56
CA GLU A 291 12.45 -4.40 -21.15
C GLU A 291 13.67 -4.58 -20.22
N PRO A 292 13.59 -5.39 -19.15
CA PRO A 292 12.41 -6.13 -18.68
C PRO A 292 11.39 -5.23 -17.98
N PHE A 293 10.12 -5.61 -17.97
CA PHE A 293 9.03 -4.89 -17.32
C PHE A 293 8.54 -5.60 -16.05
N GLY A 294 8.50 -4.90 -14.92
CA GLY A 294 8.11 -5.46 -13.63
C GLY A 294 6.61 -5.30 -13.34
N LEU A 295 5.89 -6.41 -13.21
CA LEU A 295 4.48 -6.41 -12.85
C LEU A 295 4.31 -6.06 -11.36
N HIS A 296 3.37 -5.18 -11.04
CA HIS A 296 3.15 -4.72 -9.66
C HIS A 296 2.18 -5.62 -8.90
N HIS A 297 2.28 -6.94 -9.12
CA HIS A 297 1.38 -7.91 -8.51
C HIS A 297 1.37 -7.86 -6.99
N LEU A 298 2.56 -7.72 -6.36
CA LEU A 298 2.76 -7.43 -4.93
C LEU A 298 1.90 -8.30 -3.98
N VAL A 299 1.64 -9.54 -4.38
CA VAL A 299 0.75 -10.45 -3.64
C VAL A 299 1.49 -11.15 -2.50
N GLY A 300 0.83 -11.24 -1.35
CA GLY A 300 1.23 -12.08 -0.22
C GLY A 300 0.31 -13.30 -0.09
N GLY A 301 0.11 -13.78 1.14
CA GLY A 301 -0.72 -14.95 1.44
C GLY A 301 -2.12 -14.68 1.99
N ASN A 302 -2.57 -13.42 2.06
CA ASN A 302 -3.80 -13.05 2.77
C ASN A 302 -5.03 -12.97 1.84
N VAL A 303 -5.45 -14.11 1.29
CA VAL A 303 -6.66 -14.20 0.43
C VAL A 303 -7.90 -13.70 1.18
N HIS A 304 -8.02 -14.03 2.46
CA HIS A 304 -9.18 -13.69 3.27
C HIS A 304 -9.35 -12.17 3.38
N MET A 305 -8.27 -11.43 3.67
CA MET A 305 -8.36 -9.98 3.78
C MET A 305 -8.69 -9.33 2.43
N LEU A 306 -8.13 -9.81 1.32
CA LEU A 306 -8.50 -9.32 -0.01
C LEU A 306 -10.00 -9.51 -0.31
N GLN A 307 -10.57 -10.64 0.09
CA GLN A 307 -12.02 -10.89 -0.05
C GLN A 307 -12.85 -9.96 0.84
N LEU A 308 -12.40 -9.70 2.07
CA LEU A 308 -13.05 -8.77 2.98
C LEU A 308 -13.02 -7.34 2.42
N LEU A 309 -11.85 -6.87 1.96
CA LEU A 309 -11.69 -5.57 1.33
C LEU A 309 -12.60 -5.43 0.11
N LYS A 310 -12.61 -6.43 -0.78
CA LYS A 310 -13.51 -6.46 -1.95
C LYS A 310 -14.98 -6.34 -1.56
N ALA A 311 -15.42 -7.13 -0.56
CA ALA A 311 -16.81 -7.17 -0.13
C ALA A 311 -17.28 -5.87 0.54
N ASN A 312 -16.34 -5.08 1.08
CA ASN A 312 -16.63 -3.84 1.82
C ASN A 312 -16.03 -2.59 1.15
N LYS A 313 -15.65 -2.68 -0.13
CA LYS A 313 -14.88 -1.63 -0.82
C LYS A 313 -15.54 -0.25 -0.79
N ASP A 314 -16.87 -0.21 -0.89
CA ASP A 314 -17.62 1.05 -0.87
C ASP A 314 -17.62 1.67 0.54
N THR A 315 -17.69 0.84 1.59
CA THR A 315 -17.62 1.30 2.99
C THR A 315 -16.20 1.73 3.38
N LEU A 316 -15.20 1.04 2.84
CA LEU A 316 -13.79 1.30 3.11
C LEU A 316 -13.18 2.35 2.19
N ASP A 317 -13.96 2.94 1.28
CA ASP A 317 -13.52 3.95 0.31
C ASP A 317 -12.32 3.47 -0.51
N ILE A 318 -12.38 2.22 -0.98
CA ILE A 318 -11.31 1.60 -1.75
C ILE A 318 -11.53 1.91 -3.24
N PRO A 319 -10.60 2.64 -3.89
CA PRO A 319 -10.70 2.93 -5.30
C PRO A 319 -10.19 1.73 -6.12
N ALA A 320 -10.83 0.57 -6.03
CA ALA A 320 -10.53 -0.61 -6.84
C ALA A 320 -11.81 -1.35 -7.25
N THR A 321 -11.85 -1.79 -8.50
CA THR A 321 -12.96 -2.54 -9.09
C THR A 321 -12.93 -4.01 -8.68
N ASP A 322 -14.07 -4.70 -8.82
CA ASP A 322 -14.15 -6.13 -8.55
C ASP A 322 -13.20 -6.95 -9.42
N VAL A 323 -13.01 -6.57 -10.68
CA VAL A 323 -12.11 -7.27 -11.62
C VAL A 323 -10.64 -7.16 -11.19
N GLN A 324 -10.23 -5.99 -10.69
CA GLN A 324 -8.88 -5.81 -10.15
C GLN A 324 -8.67 -6.63 -8.88
N PHE A 325 -9.65 -6.69 -7.98
CA PHE A 325 -9.60 -7.57 -6.81
C PHE A 325 -9.58 -9.05 -7.19
N ASP A 326 -10.41 -9.48 -8.15
CA ASP A 326 -10.45 -10.87 -8.60
C ASP A 326 -9.10 -11.31 -9.17
N SER A 327 -8.44 -10.44 -9.94
CA SER A 327 -7.10 -10.68 -10.46
C SER A 327 -6.06 -10.85 -9.35
N THR A 328 -6.08 -9.96 -8.34
CA THR A 328 -5.17 -10.05 -7.19
C THR A 328 -5.44 -11.29 -6.34
N ILE A 329 -6.71 -11.60 -6.05
CA ILE A 329 -7.11 -12.80 -5.30
C ILE A 329 -6.62 -14.08 -6.01
N VAL A 330 -6.80 -14.18 -7.33
CA VAL A 330 -6.31 -15.33 -8.11
C VAL A 330 -4.78 -15.43 -8.05
N ARG A 331 -4.06 -14.31 -8.18
CA ARG A 331 -2.59 -14.27 -8.04
C ARG A 331 -2.14 -14.72 -6.64
N THR A 332 -2.82 -14.26 -5.58
CA THR A 332 -2.56 -14.65 -4.19
C THR A 332 -2.83 -16.13 -3.96
N GLN A 333 -3.95 -16.67 -4.46
CA GLN A 333 -4.26 -18.10 -4.37
C GLN A 333 -3.23 -18.96 -5.09
N ARG A 334 -2.80 -18.55 -6.29
CA ARG A 334 -1.76 -19.23 -7.05
C ARG A 334 -0.42 -19.22 -6.32
N LEU A 335 -0.02 -18.08 -5.75
CA LEU A 335 1.20 -18.00 -4.93
C LEU A 335 1.15 -18.99 -3.76
N LEU A 336 0.04 -19.02 -3.02
CA LEU A 336 -0.13 -19.91 -1.87
C LEU A 336 -0.10 -21.39 -2.24
N THR A 337 -0.80 -21.76 -3.32
CA THR A 337 -1.04 -23.16 -3.67
C THR A 337 0.06 -23.78 -4.53
N GLU A 338 0.83 -22.96 -5.27
CA GLU A 338 1.81 -23.46 -6.24
C GLU A 338 3.26 -23.01 -6.00
N ARG A 339 3.48 -22.05 -5.09
CA ARG A 339 4.79 -21.39 -4.94
C ARG A 339 5.26 -21.17 -3.50
N THR A 340 4.49 -21.63 -2.50
CA THR A 340 4.77 -21.33 -1.08
C THR A 340 5.30 -22.54 -0.30
N LEU A 341 4.66 -23.70 -0.40
CA LEU A 341 4.99 -24.88 0.39
C LEU A 341 4.70 -26.15 -0.41
N ASP A 342 5.68 -27.02 -0.57
CA ASP A 342 5.42 -28.38 -1.04
C ASP A 342 5.16 -29.27 0.18
N ALA A 343 4.04 -29.98 0.18
CA ALA A 343 3.67 -30.93 1.23
C ALA A 343 3.56 -32.34 0.65
N ARG A 344 4.27 -33.31 1.24
CA ARG A 344 4.23 -34.71 0.83
C ARG A 344 3.96 -35.60 2.04
N ILE A 345 2.92 -36.42 1.94
CA ILE A 345 2.59 -37.43 2.95
C ILE A 345 3.10 -38.81 2.50
N MET A 346 3.81 -39.49 3.38
CA MET A 346 4.42 -40.79 3.11
C MET A 346 3.93 -41.77 4.17
N LEU A 347 3.56 -42.98 3.77
CA LEU A 347 3.26 -44.06 4.72
C LEU A 347 4.57 -44.49 5.38
N ALA A 348 4.67 -44.31 6.69
CA ALA A 348 5.85 -44.68 7.46
C ALA A 348 5.75 -46.14 7.94
N ASP A 349 4.61 -46.52 8.51
CA ASP A 349 4.37 -47.87 9.01
C ASP A 349 2.86 -48.14 9.19
N ARG A 350 2.49 -49.40 9.41
CA ARG A 350 1.11 -49.82 9.69
C ARG A 350 1.06 -51.04 10.61
N THR A 351 0.28 -50.95 11.68
CA THR A 351 -0.13 -52.08 12.52
C THR A 351 -1.54 -52.56 12.12
N SER A 352 -2.09 -53.52 12.87
CA SER A 352 -3.45 -54.03 12.67
C SER A 352 -4.55 -52.98 12.90
N ASP A 353 -4.28 -51.96 13.72
CA ASP A 353 -5.24 -50.95 14.16
C ASP A 353 -4.77 -49.49 13.94
N THR A 354 -3.51 -49.29 13.53
CA THR A 354 -2.90 -47.96 13.42
C THR A 354 -2.11 -47.82 12.12
N ILE A 355 -2.15 -46.62 11.51
CA ILE A 355 -1.33 -46.26 10.35
C ILE A 355 -0.51 -45.03 10.71
N TYR A 356 0.79 -45.08 10.45
CA TYR A 356 1.74 -44.00 10.71
C TYR A 356 2.10 -43.31 9.40
N TYR A 357 2.04 -41.98 9.38
CA TYR A 357 2.44 -41.17 8.24
C TYR A 357 3.55 -40.21 8.63
N GLU A 358 4.49 -40.00 7.71
CA GLU A 358 5.44 -38.90 7.73
C GLU A 358 4.94 -37.77 6.83
N LEU A 359 4.99 -36.53 7.32
CA LEU A 359 4.66 -35.34 6.56
C LEU A 359 5.95 -34.55 6.32
N LEU A 360 6.40 -34.52 5.06
CA LEU A 360 7.49 -33.66 4.61
C LEU A 360 6.92 -32.33 4.13
N LEU A 361 7.46 -31.23 4.66
CA LEU A 361 7.12 -29.87 4.29
C LEU A 361 8.37 -29.15 3.77
N GLU A 362 8.38 -28.75 2.50
CA GLU A 362 9.48 -28.00 1.88
C GLU A 362 9.03 -26.55 1.65
N ASN A 363 9.61 -25.62 2.41
CA ASN A 363 9.33 -24.20 2.28
C ASN A 363 9.93 -23.65 0.99
N ARG A 364 9.08 -23.17 0.08
CA ARG A 364 9.47 -22.51 -1.17
C ARG A 364 9.55 -20.99 -1.03
N ALA A 365 9.09 -20.42 0.08
CA ALA A 365 9.27 -19.00 0.35
C ALA A 365 10.74 -18.67 0.63
N GLY A 366 11.16 -17.48 0.22
CA GLY A 366 12.51 -16.96 0.48
C GLY A 366 12.79 -16.61 1.92
N HIS A 367 11.91 -16.93 2.86
CA HIS A 367 11.93 -16.50 4.24
C HIS A 367 11.09 -17.49 5.08
N ARG A 368 10.96 -17.32 6.40
CA ARG A 368 10.13 -18.22 7.21
C ARG A 368 8.68 -18.21 6.72
N PHE A 369 8.02 -19.36 6.69
CA PHE A 369 6.60 -19.46 6.34
C PHE A 369 5.82 -20.18 7.46
N PRO A 370 4.68 -19.62 7.92
CA PRO A 370 4.17 -18.28 7.59
C PRO A 370 5.02 -17.16 8.22
N GLN A 371 5.19 -16.05 7.51
CA GLN A 371 5.55 -14.76 8.13
C GLN A 371 4.36 -14.29 8.95
N ARG A 372 4.55 -13.93 10.22
CA ARG A 372 3.46 -13.51 11.11
C ARG A 372 3.66 -12.09 11.58
N LEU A 373 2.56 -11.31 11.56
CA LEU A 373 2.25 -10.40 12.67
C LEU A 373 1.91 -11.30 13.87
N SER A 374 2.48 -11.03 15.05
CA SER A 374 2.20 -11.87 16.23
C SER A 374 0.75 -11.66 16.69
N ILE A 375 -0.14 -12.59 16.34
CA ILE A 375 -1.58 -12.57 16.67
C ILE A 375 -1.85 -13.08 18.10
N THR A 376 -0.82 -13.49 18.83
CA THR A 376 -0.95 -13.90 20.24
C THR A 376 -0.95 -12.66 21.12
N PRO A 377 -1.93 -12.49 22.03
CA PRO A 377 -1.83 -11.48 23.08
C PRO A 377 -0.60 -11.84 23.90
N ARG A 378 0.41 -10.99 23.83
CA ARG A 378 1.63 -11.21 24.58
C ARG A 378 1.30 -10.85 26.02
N VAL A 379 1.40 -11.86 26.88
CA VAL A 379 1.71 -11.61 28.28
C VAL A 379 3.05 -10.88 28.26
N ARG A 380 2.99 -9.61 28.64
CA ARG A 380 4.13 -8.70 28.75
C ARG A 380 4.93 -9.03 30.00
#